data_AF-A0A6G3Y0Z3-F1
#
_entry.id   AF-A0A6G3Y0Z3-F1
#
_cell.length_a   1.000
_cell.length_b   1.000
_cell.length_c   1.000
_cell.angle_alpha   90.00
_cell.angle_beta   90.00
_cell.angle_gamma   90.00
#
_symmetry.space_group_name_H-M   'P 1'
#
loop_
_entity.id
_entity.type
_entity.pdbx_description
1 polymer ?
#
loop_
_entity_poly.entity_id
_entity_poly.type
_entity_poly.pdbx_seq_one_letter_code
_entity_poly.pdbx_strand_id
1 'polypeptide(L)'
;MGFQVDSEAGRLRRVILHRPDLELKRLTPRNKDALLFDDVLWVRRAREEHDGFADVLRDRGVAVHLFGDLLRESLGIPVARRLVLDRVFDEKEYGPLATEHLRAAFEELSSEEL
;
A
#
# COMPACT_ATOMS: atom_id res chain seq x y z
N MET A 1 5.17 8.64 -23.03
CA MET A 1 6.39 7.87 -22.73
C MET A 1 5.97 6.63 -21.96
N GLY A 2 6.20 5.43 -22.48
CA GLY A 2 5.63 4.19 -21.93
C GLY A 2 6.38 3.63 -20.70
N PHE A 3 5.72 2.75 -19.95
CA PHE A 3 6.37 1.84 -19.00
C PHE A 3 6.76 0.55 -19.74
N GLN A 4 7.93 0.00 -19.44
CA GLN A 4 8.44 -1.21 -20.11
C GLN A 4 9.23 -2.07 -19.12
N VAL A 5 9.12 -3.39 -19.25
CA VAL A 5 9.87 -4.40 -18.50
C VAL A 5 10.22 -5.50 -19.51
N ASP A 6 11.48 -5.52 -19.95
CA ASP A 6 11.93 -6.38 -21.06
C ASP A 6 12.76 -7.58 -20.59
N SER A 7 13.15 -7.61 -19.30
CA SER A 7 14.00 -8.65 -18.71
C SER A 7 13.95 -8.63 -17.18
N GLU A 8 14.14 -9.78 -16.55
CA GLU A 8 14.30 -9.93 -15.09
C GLU A 8 15.74 -9.70 -14.61
N ALA A 9 16.73 -9.77 -15.51
CA ALA A 9 18.15 -9.60 -15.19
C ALA A 9 18.77 -8.33 -15.82
N GLY A 10 17.98 -7.57 -16.58
CA GLY A 10 18.40 -6.31 -17.18
C GLY A 10 18.60 -5.19 -16.16
N ARG A 11 19.17 -4.06 -16.60
CA ARG A 11 19.37 -2.90 -15.72
C ARG A 11 18.03 -2.31 -15.28
N LEU A 12 17.74 -2.43 -13.99
CA LEU A 12 16.58 -1.80 -13.35
C LEU A 12 16.68 -0.28 -13.42
N ARG A 13 15.59 0.39 -13.84
CA ARG A 13 15.52 1.86 -13.96
C ARG A 13 14.51 2.49 -13.00
N ARG A 14 13.37 1.82 -12.81
CA ARG A 14 12.28 2.26 -11.94
C ARG A 14 11.70 1.06 -11.21
N VAL A 15 11.28 1.25 -9.96
CA VAL A 15 10.64 0.23 -9.13
C VAL A 15 9.59 0.85 -8.24
N ILE A 16 8.53 0.10 -7.92
CA ILE A 16 7.56 0.45 -6.89
C ILE A 16 7.79 -0.47 -5.70
N LEU A 17 7.93 0.11 -4.50
CA LEU A 17 8.07 -0.63 -3.24
C LEU A 17 6.95 -0.24 -2.27
N HIS A 18 6.52 -1.18 -1.44
CA HIS A 18 5.58 -0.91 -0.35
C HIS A 18 6.32 -0.90 0.98
N ARG A 19 6.34 0.26 1.64
CA ARG A 19 7.00 0.42 2.94
C ARG A 19 6.07 -0.13 4.03
N PRO A 20 6.50 -1.12 4.83
CA PRO A 20 5.62 -1.71 5.83
C PRO A 20 5.20 -0.73 6.93
N ASP A 21 3.93 -0.72 7.33
CA ASP A 21 3.49 0.08 8.49
C ASP A 21 2.30 -0.51 9.28
N LEU A 22 1.11 0.11 9.18
CA LEU A 22 -0.04 -0.17 10.04
C LEU A 22 -0.57 -1.60 9.87
N GLU A 23 -0.49 -2.15 8.67
CA GLU A 23 -0.89 -3.50 8.34
C GLU A 23 -0.15 -4.54 9.18
N LEU A 24 1.16 -4.36 9.38
CA LEU A 24 1.95 -5.28 10.22
C LEU A 24 1.66 -5.11 11.71
N LYS A 25 1.22 -3.92 12.15
CA LYS A 25 0.80 -3.69 13.55
C LYS A 25 -0.51 -4.42 13.89
N ARG A 26 -1.32 -4.78 12.90
CA ARG A 26 -2.57 -5.53 13.06
C ARG A 26 -2.36 -7.06 13.08
N LEU A 27 -1.12 -7.50 12.84
CA LEU A 27 -0.76 -8.90 12.85
C LEU A 27 -0.65 -9.42 14.28
N THR A 28 -1.27 -10.57 14.52
CA THR A 28 -1.30 -11.25 15.82
C THR A 28 -1.03 -12.73 15.62
N PRO A 29 -0.61 -13.46 16.67
CA PRO A 29 -0.42 -14.92 16.56
C PRO A 29 -1.68 -15.68 16.14
N ARG A 30 -2.88 -15.09 16.31
CA ARG A 30 -4.16 -15.72 16.01
C ARG A 30 -4.62 -15.52 14.57
N ASN A 31 -4.20 -14.44 13.90
CA ASN A 31 -4.67 -14.11 12.54
C ASN A 31 -3.58 -14.22 11.47
N LYS A 32 -2.31 -14.43 11.85
CA LYS A 32 -1.19 -14.44 10.88
C LYS A 32 -1.40 -15.41 9.71
N ASP A 33 -1.86 -16.63 9.98
CA ASP A 33 -2.02 -17.65 8.96
C ASP A 33 -3.16 -17.29 7.99
N ALA A 34 -4.24 -16.71 8.52
CA ALA A 34 -5.35 -16.20 7.72
C ALA A 34 -4.97 -14.96 6.89
N LEU A 35 -3.99 -14.17 7.35
CA LEU A 35 -3.44 -13.02 6.64
C LEU A 35 -2.23 -13.37 5.76
N LEU A 36 -1.92 -14.66 5.59
CA LEU A 36 -0.83 -15.16 4.75
C LEU A 36 0.57 -14.73 5.21
N PHE A 37 0.75 -14.60 6.53
CA PHE A 37 2.04 -14.34 7.17
C PHE A 37 2.52 -15.52 8.00
N ASP A 38 3.80 -15.87 7.85
CA ASP A 38 4.43 -16.95 8.60
C ASP A 38 4.58 -16.64 10.10
N ASP A 39 4.87 -15.39 10.46
CA ASP A 39 5.04 -14.96 11.86
C ASP A 39 4.74 -13.47 12.08
N VAL A 40 4.60 -13.06 13.34
CA VAL A 40 4.46 -11.67 13.75
C VAL A 40 5.80 -10.94 13.59
N LEU A 41 5.78 -9.81 12.88
CA LEU A 41 6.99 -9.06 12.52
C LEU A 41 7.27 -7.90 13.48
N TRP A 42 8.56 -7.63 13.72
CA TRP A 42 8.97 -6.42 14.43
C TRP A 42 8.94 -5.20 13.48
N VAL A 43 7.79 -4.50 13.46
CA VAL A 43 7.49 -3.43 12.49
C VAL A 43 8.58 -2.37 12.39
N ARG A 44 9.14 -1.90 13.52
CA ARG A 44 10.21 -0.88 13.50
C ARG A 44 11.44 -1.38 12.75
N ARG A 45 11.87 -2.61 13.02
CA ARG A 45 13.02 -3.22 12.36
C ARG A 45 12.73 -3.49 10.88
N ALA A 46 11.53 -3.97 10.55
CA ALA A 46 11.12 -4.17 9.15
C ALA A 46 11.16 -2.87 8.34
N ARG A 47 10.78 -1.73 8.95
CA ARG A 47 10.90 -0.41 8.33
C ARG A 47 12.36 -0.01 8.10
N GLU A 48 13.21 -0.18 9.11
CA GLU A 48 14.64 0.12 9.00
C GLU A 48 15.32 -0.71 7.89
N GLU A 49 15.02 -2.00 7.82
CA GLU A 49 15.54 -2.90 6.78
C GLU A 49 15.00 -2.54 5.38
N HIS A 50 13.71 -2.20 5.27
CA HIS A 50 13.11 -1.74 4.01
C HIS A 50 13.72 -0.41 3.54
N ASP A 51 13.92 0.55 4.45
CA ASP A 51 14.49 1.85 4.11
C ASP A 51 15.93 1.68 3.60
N GLY A 52 16.73 0.84 4.27
CA GLY A 52 18.07 0.48 3.78
C GLY A 52 18.06 -0.19 2.40
N PHE A 53 17.09 -1.08 2.14
CA PHE A 53 16.93 -1.69 0.81
C PHE A 53 16.59 -0.64 -0.27
N ALA A 54 15.68 0.29 0.03
CA ALA A 54 15.32 1.36 -0.89
C ALA A 54 16.53 2.28 -1.19
N ASP A 55 17.34 2.60 -0.19
CA ASP A 55 18.52 3.44 -0.34
C ASP A 55 19.60 2.78 -1.21
N VAL A 56 19.84 1.48 -1.03
CA VAL A 56 20.74 0.67 -1.87
C VAL A 56 20.37 0.73 -3.36
N LEU A 57 19.07 0.81 -3.68
CA LEU A 57 18.57 0.97 -5.05
C LEU A 57 18.73 2.41 -5.56
N ARG A 58 18.41 3.41 -4.73
CA ARG A 58 18.60 4.82 -5.07
C ARG A 58 20.05 5.16 -5.35
N ASP A 59 20.98 4.63 -4.56
CA ASP A 59 22.43 4.79 -4.74
C ASP A 59 22.93 4.23 -6.08
N ARG A 60 22.22 3.22 -6.63
CA ARG A 60 22.49 2.64 -7.95
C ARG A 60 21.82 3.42 -9.10
N GLY A 61 21.19 4.55 -8.79
CA GLY A 61 20.47 5.40 -9.75
C GLY A 61 19.11 4.84 -10.17
N VAL A 62 18.52 3.92 -9.40
CA VAL A 62 17.15 3.44 -9.64
C VAL A 62 16.16 4.45 -9.06
N ALA A 63 15.16 4.84 -9.85
CA ALA A 63 14.05 5.64 -9.34
C ALA A 63 13.09 4.74 -8.54
N VAL A 64 13.12 4.91 -7.23
CA VAL A 64 12.27 4.17 -6.28
C VAL A 64 11.02 4.98 -5.97
N HIS A 65 9.86 4.43 -6.31
CA HIS A 65 8.55 4.98 -5.96
C HIS A 65 7.95 4.18 -4.80
N LEU A 66 7.41 4.86 -3.78
CA LEU A 66 6.69 4.17 -2.72
C LEU A 66 5.21 4.07 -3.09
N PHE A 67 4.64 2.87 -2.93
CA PHE A 67 3.23 2.61 -3.24
C PHE A 67 2.29 3.53 -2.46
N GLY A 68 2.55 3.74 -1.15
CA GLY A 68 1.74 4.64 -0.33
C GLY A 68 1.74 6.09 -0.83
N ASP A 69 2.87 6.58 -1.35
CA ASP A 69 2.94 7.94 -1.91
C ASP A 69 2.19 8.02 -3.24
N LEU A 70 2.35 7.03 -4.12
CA LEU A 70 1.59 6.94 -5.37
C LEU A 70 0.08 6.81 -5.14
N LEU A 71 -0.32 6.07 -4.11
CA LEU A 71 -1.72 5.92 -3.70
C LEU A 71 -2.25 7.27 -3.20
N ARG A 72 -1.54 7.95 -2.30
CA ARG A 72 -1.90 9.29 -1.81
C ARG A 72 -2.07 10.29 -2.96
N GLU A 73 -1.12 10.33 -3.88
CA GLU A 73 -1.19 11.18 -5.09
C GLU A 73 -2.42 10.85 -5.93
N SER A 74 -2.69 9.56 -6.14
CA SER A 74 -3.86 9.09 -6.91
C SER A 74 -5.18 9.44 -6.22
N LEU A 75 -5.26 9.30 -4.89
CA LEU A 75 -6.42 9.68 -4.09
C LEU A 75 -6.64 11.20 -4.02
N GLY A 76 -5.64 12.00 -4.40
CA GLY A 76 -5.80 13.43 -4.64
C GLY A 76 -6.67 13.75 -5.88
N ILE A 77 -6.88 12.79 -6.78
CA ILE A 77 -7.71 12.94 -7.97
C ILE A 77 -9.15 12.51 -7.64
N PRO A 78 -10.16 13.41 -7.67
CA PRO A 78 -11.51 13.11 -7.19
C PRO A 78 -12.17 11.90 -7.86
N VAL A 79 -11.96 11.69 -9.16
CA VAL A 79 -12.53 10.55 -9.88
C VAL A 79 -11.87 9.23 -9.48
N ALA A 80 -10.55 9.23 -9.22
CA ALA A 80 -9.84 8.04 -8.78
C ALA A 80 -10.17 7.70 -7.33
N ARG A 81 -10.29 8.70 -6.46
CA ARG A 81 -10.76 8.52 -5.08
C ARG A 81 -12.13 7.85 -5.04
N ARG A 82 -13.09 8.38 -5.81
CA ARG A 82 -14.44 7.79 -5.91
C ARG A 82 -14.39 6.33 -6.39
N LEU A 83 -13.62 6.08 -7.45
CA LEU A 83 -13.42 4.74 -8.01
C LEU A 83 -12.87 3.73 -6.97
N VAL A 84 -11.92 4.16 -6.14
CA VAL A 84 -11.35 3.31 -5.07
C VAL A 84 -12.39 3.06 -3.99
N LEU A 85 -13.02 4.10 -3.45
CA LEU A 85 -14.00 3.97 -2.36
C LEU A 85 -15.18 3.08 -2.78
N ASP A 86 -15.71 3.27 -3.98
CA ASP A 86 -16.85 2.49 -4.50
C ASP A 86 -16.50 1.00 -4.74
N ARG A 87 -15.21 0.66 -4.86
CA ARG A 87 -14.75 -0.73 -5.01
C ARG A 87 -14.32 -1.37 -3.70
N VAL A 88 -13.82 -0.58 -2.76
CA VAL A 88 -13.39 -1.08 -1.45
C VAL A 88 -14.61 -1.42 -0.62
N PHE A 89 -15.60 -0.53 -0.53
CA PHE A 89 -16.77 -0.74 0.30
C PHE A 89 -17.86 -1.55 -0.43
N ASP A 90 -17.72 -2.88 -0.41
CA ASP A 90 -18.72 -3.83 -0.95
C ASP A 90 -19.60 -4.40 0.19
N GLU A 91 -20.92 -4.42 -0.01
CA GLU A 91 -21.89 -4.97 0.93
C GLU A 91 -21.67 -6.45 1.25
N LYS A 92 -21.03 -7.20 0.36
CA LYS A 92 -20.68 -8.62 0.60
C LYS A 92 -19.62 -8.79 1.67
N GLU A 93 -18.73 -7.81 1.80
CA GLU A 93 -17.62 -7.84 2.76
C GLU A 93 -18.01 -7.17 4.09
N TYR A 94 -18.70 -6.03 4.02
CA TYR A 94 -19.01 -5.22 5.21
C TYR A 94 -20.48 -5.32 5.67
N GLY A 95 -21.35 -5.91 4.86
CA GLY A 95 -22.79 -6.00 5.14
C GLY A 95 -23.55 -4.72 4.77
N PRO A 96 -24.84 -4.83 4.41
CA PRO A 96 -25.64 -3.71 3.90
C PRO A 96 -25.87 -2.60 4.94
N LEU A 97 -25.77 -2.91 6.23
CA LEU A 97 -25.99 -1.92 7.29
C LEU A 97 -24.76 -1.04 7.56
N ALA A 98 -23.55 -1.56 7.37
CA ALA A 98 -22.32 -0.85 7.70
C ALA A 98 -21.67 -0.17 6.49
N THR A 99 -21.85 -0.72 5.28
CA THR A 99 -21.12 -0.30 4.07
C THR A 99 -21.24 1.19 3.78
N GLU A 100 -22.46 1.72 3.71
CA GLU A 100 -22.70 3.16 3.46
C GLU A 100 -22.09 4.04 4.55
N HIS A 101 -22.23 3.67 5.82
CA HIS A 101 -21.68 4.43 6.95
C HIS A 101 -20.15 4.47 6.94
N LEU A 102 -19.51 3.33 6.63
CA LEU A 102 -18.05 3.25 6.50
C LEU A 102 -17.57 4.05 5.29
N ARG A 103 -18.22 3.90 4.13
CA ARG A 103 -17.88 4.65 2.92
C ARG A 103 -17.95 6.16 3.17
N ALA A 104 -19.02 6.64 3.80
CA ALA A 104 -19.21 8.05 4.14
C ALA A 104 -18.11 8.54 5.09
N ALA A 105 -17.80 7.79 6.15
CA ALA A 105 -16.73 8.15 7.09
C ALA A 105 -15.35 8.28 6.40
N PHE A 106 -15.03 7.38 5.46
CA PHE A 106 -13.78 7.45 4.71
C PHE A 106 -13.80 8.54 3.62
N GLU A 107 -14.97 8.94 3.12
CA GLU A 107 -15.08 10.07 2.19
C GLU A 107 -14.72 11.43 2.85
N GLU A 108 -14.79 11.52 4.17
CA GLU A 108 -14.42 12.72 4.94
C GLU A 108 -12.92 12.81 5.26
N LEU A 109 -12.16 11.72 5.15
CA LEU A 109 -10.73 11.70 5.47
C LEU A 109 -9.88 12.48 4.45
N SER A 110 -8.73 13.00 4.89
CA SER A 110 -7.74 13.55 3.96
C SER A 110 -7.09 12.45 3.14
N SER A 111 -6.51 12.77 1.97
CA SER A 111 -5.77 11.79 1.16
C SER A 111 -4.55 11.21 1.88
N GLU A 112 -4.07 11.85 2.95
CA GLU A 112 -2.96 11.35 3.77
C GLU A 112 -3.42 10.28 4.77
N GLU A 113 -4.63 10.41 5.29
CA GLU A 113 -5.22 9.52 6.29
C GLU A 113 -5.99 8.33 5.69
N LEU A 114 -6.37 8.45 4.42
CA LEU A 114 -7.16 7.47 3.65
C LEU A 114 -6.26 6.43 2.99
#